data_AF-A0A4V6QK37-F1
#
_entry.id   AF-A0A4V6QK37-F1
#
_cell.length_a   1.000
_cell.length_b   1.000
_cell.length_c   1.000
_cell.angle_alpha   90.00
_cell.angle_beta   90.00
_cell.angle_gamma   90.00
#
_symmetry.space_group_name_H-M   'P 1'
#
loop_
_entity.id
_entity.type
_entity.pdbx_description
1 polymer ?
#
loop_
_entity_poly.entity_id
_entity_poly.type
_entity_poly.pdbx_seq_one_letter_code
_entity_poly.pdbx_strand_id
1 'polypeptide(L)'
;MEGSSSSADGQAEAAWQRAVRAADRAARETATAERHERRFAETGRMFHSTMAARHHAVAERHLTAARLQESYARRVREWSNGHGPGRPEALGVDRPLFMAGVAEVCGTSSAALTLMGDDLSQLAVAASDRPSRGAQDLEYVLTAGPGREAARAGSAVYVSGAAIEECWPGYGSGLAALGLSSVAALPLTVAPRCIGALTVFDPPSALAGSGALDEVAAALTAGVLLGPDADPGLYGGADIRAAVHQAAGALSEQTGASIGDALALIKARAFALGEAPDSVARRFLSGELKLSAPREGP
;
A
#
# COMPACT_ATOMS: atom_id res chain seq x y z
N MET A 1 -13.29 24.97 10.76
CA MET A 1 -13.70 24.20 9.57
C MET A 1 -12.99 24.69 8.30
N GLU A 2 -12.62 25.97 8.20
CA GLU A 2 -11.90 26.55 7.04
C GLU A 2 -10.48 25.98 6.81
N GLY A 3 -9.74 25.60 7.86
CA GLY A 3 -8.38 25.07 7.74
C GLY A 3 -8.27 23.67 7.11
N SER A 4 -9.31 22.83 7.24
CA SER A 4 -9.31 21.47 6.67
C SER A 4 -9.63 21.47 5.17
N SER A 5 -10.55 22.35 4.73
CA SER A 5 -10.88 22.53 3.30
C SER A 5 -9.70 23.09 2.51
N SER A 6 -9.00 24.10 3.04
CA SER A 6 -7.82 24.71 2.39
C SER A 6 -6.66 23.70 2.24
N SER A 7 -6.43 22.85 3.25
CA SER A 7 -5.46 21.75 3.17
C SER A 7 -5.89 20.63 2.20
N ALA A 8 -7.19 20.37 2.09
CA ALA A 8 -7.74 19.41 1.14
C ALA A 8 -7.51 19.85 -0.31
N ASP A 9 -7.90 21.08 -0.61
CA ASP A 9 -7.78 21.67 -1.94
C ASP A 9 -6.33 21.80 -2.38
N GLY A 10 -5.43 22.18 -1.47
CA GLY A 10 -3.99 22.25 -1.73
C GLY A 10 -3.37 20.90 -2.11
N GLN A 11 -3.77 19.81 -1.47
CA GLN A 11 -3.29 18.48 -1.84
C GLN A 11 -3.92 17.95 -3.13
N ALA A 12 -5.21 18.25 -3.38
CA ALA A 12 -5.85 17.89 -4.63
C ALA A 12 -5.14 18.58 -5.81
N GLU A 13 -4.80 19.86 -5.66
CA GLU A 13 -4.03 20.61 -6.64
C GLU A 13 -2.62 20.02 -6.82
N ALA A 14 -1.92 19.72 -5.73
CA ALA A 14 -0.61 19.06 -5.81
C ALA A 14 -0.67 17.70 -6.54
N ALA A 15 -1.72 16.90 -6.29
CA ALA A 15 -1.96 15.64 -6.98
C ALA A 15 -2.23 15.84 -8.48
N TRP A 16 -3.07 16.80 -8.86
CA TRP A 16 -3.28 17.16 -10.28
C TRP A 16 -1.98 17.57 -10.96
N GLN A 17 -1.16 18.38 -10.31
CA GLN A 17 0.13 18.80 -10.88
C GLN A 17 1.10 17.62 -11.04
N ARG A 18 1.13 16.68 -10.07
CA ARG A 18 1.90 15.44 -10.19
C ARG A 18 1.39 14.56 -11.34
N ALA A 19 0.08 14.49 -11.54
CA ALA A 19 -0.52 13.78 -12.66
C ALA A 19 -0.08 14.35 -14.01
N VAL A 20 -0.18 15.67 -14.20
CA VAL A 20 0.25 16.36 -15.43
C VAL A 20 1.73 16.11 -15.69
N ARG A 21 2.60 16.25 -14.68
CA ARG A 21 4.04 15.98 -14.84
C ARG A 21 4.33 14.52 -15.19
N ALA A 22 3.56 13.57 -14.68
CA ALA A 22 3.68 12.16 -15.03
C ALA A 22 3.23 11.91 -16.49
N ALA A 23 2.13 12.51 -16.93
CA ALA A 23 1.67 12.43 -18.32
C ALA A 23 2.70 13.04 -19.30
N ASP A 24 3.30 14.19 -18.95
CA ASP A 24 4.38 14.80 -19.75
C ASP A 24 5.61 13.90 -19.86
N ARG A 25 5.96 13.19 -18.78
CA ARG A 25 7.05 12.18 -18.82
C ARG A 25 6.69 11.04 -19.74
N ALA A 26 5.46 10.50 -19.66
CA ALA A 26 5.00 9.46 -20.56
C ALA A 26 5.12 9.89 -22.04
N ALA A 27 4.64 11.08 -22.38
CA ALA A 27 4.72 11.60 -23.75
C ALA A 27 6.16 11.69 -24.27
N ARG A 28 7.12 12.12 -23.42
CA ARG A 28 8.55 12.16 -23.78
C ARG A 28 9.12 10.76 -24.03
N GLU A 29 8.74 9.78 -23.22
CA GLU A 29 9.16 8.39 -23.37
C GLU A 29 8.57 7.76 -24.64
N THR A 30 7.28 7.95 -24.92
CA THR A 30 6.63 7.52 -26.16
C THR A 30 7.31 8.10 -27.39
N ALA A 31 7.56 9.42 -27.41
CA ALA A 31 8.27 10.05 -28.53
C ALA A 31 9.69 9.50 -28.72
N THR A 32 10.33 9.02 -27.64
CA THR A 32 11.63 8.37 -27.70
C THR A 32 11.53 6.94 -28.23
N ALA A 33 10.50 6.19 -27.83
CA ALA A 33 10.20 4.87 -28.37
C ALA A 33 9.97 4.92 -29.89
N GLU A 34 9.15 5.85 -30.36
CA GLU A 34 8.88 6.03 -31.80
C GLU A 34 10.14 6.38 -32.60
N ARG A 35 11.06 7.17 -32.03
CA ARG A 35 12.37 7.43 -32.66
C ARG A 35 13.16 6.14 -32.84
N HIS A 36 13.14 5.27 -31.83
CA HIS A 36 13.80 3.97 -31.91
C HIS A 36 13.12 3.03 -32.91
N GLU A 37 11.80 3.02 -33.00
CA GLU A 37 11.07 2.23 -34.02
C GLU A 37 11.42 2.67 -35.44
N ARG A 38 11.47 3.99 -35.70
CA ARG A 38 11.93 4.52 -36.98
C ARG A 38 13.36 4.06 -37.30
N ARG A 39 14.27 4.12 -36.32
CA ARG A 39 15.65 3.62 -36.48
C ARG A 39 15.71 2.11 -36.70
N PHE A 40 14.83 1.33 -36.08
CA PHE A 40 14.74 -0.11 -36.33
C PHE A 40 14.27 -0.38 -37.76
N ALA A 41 13.24 0.32 -38.23
CA ALA A 41 12.74 0.20 -39.60
C ALA A 41 13.82 0.57 -40.65
N GLU A 42 14.68 1.56 -40.36
CA GLU A 42 15.80 1.95 -41.21
C GLU A 42 16.97 0.95 -41.21
N THR A 43 17.30 0.36 -40.05
CA THR A 43 18.58 -0.33 -39.85
C THR A 43 18.48 -1.84 -39.61
N GLY A 44 17.29 -2.35 -39.28
CA GLY A 44 17.06 -3.74 -38.86
C GLY A 44 17.75 -4.15 -37.55
N ARG A 45 18.41 -3.24 -36.82
CA ARG A 45 19.17 -3.58 -35.62
C ARG A 45 18.26 -3.80 -34.42
N MET A 46 18.25 -5.03 -33.88
CA MET A 46 17.44 -5.42 -32.72
C MET A 46 17.58 -4.50 -31.49
N PHE A 47 18.75 -3.90 -31.29
CA PHE A 47 18.97 -2.90 -30.24
C PHE A 47 17.86 -1.81 -30.22
N HIS A 48 17.48 -1.28 -31.38
CA HIS A 48 16.45 -0.25 -31.46
C HIS A 48 15.06 -0.78 -31.14
N SER A 49 14.74 -2.02 -31.51
CA SER A 49 13.48 -2.66 -31.09
C SER A 49 13.44 -2.85 -29.58
N THR A 50 14.52 -3.34 -28.96
CA THR A 50 14.62 -3.49 -27.50
C THR A 50 14.48 -2.15 -26.77
N MET A 51 15.14 -1.10 -27.28
CA MET A 51 15.03 0.24 -26.70
C MET A 51 13.62 0.81 -26.83
N ALA A 52 12.97 0.66 -27.98
CA ALA A 52 11.59 1.09 -28.18
C ALA A 52 10.65 0.42 -27.16
N ALA A 53 10.71 -0.91 -27.04
CA ALA A 53 9.90 -1.66 -26.07
C ALA A 53 10.13 -1.19 -24.63
N ARG A 54 11.39 -0.92 -24.26
CA ARG A 54 11.73 -0.39 -22.93
C ARG A 54 11.13 1.00 -22.70
N HIS A 55 11.22 1.91 -23.67
CA HIS A 55 10.65 3.25 -23.55
C HIS A 55 9.12 3.21 -23.47
N HIS A 56 8.45 2.34 -24.22
CA HIS A 56 7.00 2.11 -24.08
C HIS A 56 6.64 1.61 -22.68
N ALA A 57 7.37 0.63 -22.14
CA ALA A 57 7.12 0.15 -20.78
C ALA A 57 7.31 1.24 -19.71
N VAL A 58 8.25 2.16 -19.89
CA VAL A 58 8.42 3.32 -18.99
C VAL A 58 7.28 4.34 -19.19
N ALA A 59 6.84 4.57 -20.42
CA ALA A 59 5.71 5.45 -20.71
C ALA A 59 4.41 4.95 -20.04
N GLU A 60 4.09 3.66 -20.15
CA GLU A 60 2.91 3.06 -19.52
C GLU A 60 2.94 3.18 -17.98
N ARG A 61 4.10 3.04 -17.35
CA ARG A 61 4.26 3.28 -15.91
C ARG A 61 3.98 4.73 -15.54
N HIS A 62 4.41 5.68 -16.36
CA HIS A 62 4.13 7.10 -16.14
C HIS A 62 2.66 7.45 -16.36
N LEU A 63 1.99 6.86 -17.35
CA LEU A 63 0.54 7.00 -17.55
C LEU A 63 -0.24 6.42 -16.38
N THR A 64 0.14 5.24 -15.90
CA THR A 64 -0.49 4.62 -14.73
C THR A 64 -0.28 5.47 -13.49
N ALA A 65 0.93 5.99 -13.25
CA ALA A 65 1.19 6.91 -12.15
C ALA A 65 0.35 8.20 -12.25
N ALA A 66 0.13 8.72 -13.45
CA ALA A 66 -0.77 9.84 -13.68
C ALA A 66 -2.21 9.48 -13.26
N ARG A 67 -2.75 8.36 -13.72
CA ARG A 67 -4.10 7.89 -13.36
C ARG A 67 -4.30 7.73 -11.85
N LEU A 68 -3.30 7.22 -11.13
CA LEU A 68 -3.37 7.10 -9.66
C LEU A 68 -3.52 8.49 -9.00
N GLN A 69 -2.74 9.47 -9.46
CA GLN A 69 -2.79 10.85 -8.97
C GLN A 69 -4.11 11.55 -9.33
N GLU A 70 -4.60 11.37 -10.56
CA GLU A 70 -5.89 11.92 -11.00
C GLU A 70 -7.06 11.36 -10.22
N SER A 71 -7.08 10.04 -9.98
CA SER A 71 -8.13 9.40 -9.20
C SER A 71 -8.16 9.96 -7.77
N TYR A 72 -7.00 10.10 -7.12
CA TYR A 72 -6.93 10.73 -5.79
C TYR A 72 -7.40 12.19 -5.83
N ALA A 73 -6.88 12.99 -6.77
CA ALA A 73 -7.20 14.41 -6.89
C ALA A 73 -8.70 14.65 -7.14
N ARG A 74 -9.31 13.84 -8.00
CA ARG A 74 -10.75 13.85 -8.29
C ARG A 74 -11.56 13.58 -7.02
N ARG A 75 -11.21 12.54 -6.27
CA ARG A 75 -11.90 12.16 -5.01
C ARG A 75 -11.82 13.26 -3.96
N VAL A 76 -10.65 13.90 -3.79
CA VAL A 76 -10.49 15.00 -2.85
C VAL A 76 -11.32 16.22 -3.28
N ARG A 77 -11.35 16.56 -4.58
CA ARG A 77 -12.21 17.66 -5.08
C ARG A 77 -13.69 17.36 -4.91
N GLU A 78 -14.15 16.16 -5.22
CA GLU A 78 -15.55 15.74 -5.02
C GLU A 78 -15.95 15.81 -3.53
N TRP A 79 -15.04 15.41 -2.64
CA TRP A 79 -15.22 15.52 -1.19
C TRP A 79 -15.30 16.98 -0.73
N SER A 80 -14.37 17.84 -1.16
CA SER A 80 -14.38 19.28 -0.84
C SER A 80 -15.65 19.97 -1.36
N ASN A 81 -16.10 19.60 -2.55
CA ASN A 81 -17.28 20.18 -3.20
C ASN A 81 -18.61 19.58 -2.71
N GLY A 82 -18.60 18.59 -1.81
CA GLY A 82 -19.80 17.94 -1.28
C GLY A 82 -20.55 17.02 -2.26
N HIS A 83 -19.91 16.55 -3.34
CA HIS A 83 -20.52 15.78 -4.44
C HIS A 83 -20.08 14.31 -4.54
N GLY A 84 -19.56 13.71 -3.46
CA GLY A 84 -19.16 12.30 -3.47
C GLY A 84 -20.32 11.30 -3.30
N PRO A 85 -20.31 10.12 -3.96
CA PRO A 85 -21.27 9.07 -3.68
C PRO A 85 -21.06 8.52 -2.26
N GLY A 86 -22.06 8.68 -1.38
CA GLY A 86 -22.08 8.09 -0.03
C GLY A 86 -22.16 9.07 1.14
N ARG A 87 -23.17 9.96 1.19
CA ARG A 87 -23.53 10.64 2.44
C ARG A 87 -24.64 9.89 3.18
N PRO A 88 -24.42 9.59 4.46
CA PRO A 88 -25.36 9.95 5.51
C PRO A 88 -24.73 11.05 6.39
N GLU A 89 -25.48 12.10 6.65
CA GLU A 89 -25.06 13.39 7.25
C GLU A 89 -24.67 13.34 8.74
N ALA A 90 -24.27 12.19 9.29
CA ALA A 90 -24.14 12.01 10.75
C ALA A 90 -22.82 11.42 11.28
N LEU A 91 -21.86 11.02 10.44
CA LEU A 91 -20.60 10.41 10.91
C LEU A 91 -19.40 11.04 10.19
N GLY A 92 -18.50 11.70 10.93
CA GLY A 92 -17.32 12.37 10.39
C GLY A 92 -16.49 11.48 9.46
N VAL A 93 -16.66 11.65 8.15
CA VAL A 93 -15.96 10.86 7.14
C VAL A 93 -14.54 11.39 7.02
N ASP A 94 -13.57 10.53 7.27
CA ASP A 94 -12.15 10.78 7.02
C ASP A 94 -11.95 11.25 5.57
N ARG A 95 -11.04 12.20 5.40
CA ARG A 95 -10.54 12.67 4.11
C ARG A 95 -10.22 11.47 3.19
N PRO A 96 -10.50 11.55 1.86
CA PRO A 96 -10.12 10.51 0.92
C PRO A 96 -8.63 10.16 1.04
N LEU A 97 -8.31 8.88 1.03
CA LEU A 97 -6.94 8.36 1.09
C LEU A 97 -6.42 8.12 -0.32
N PHE A 98 -5.11 8.32 -0.55
CA PHE A 98 -4.48 8.04 -1.84
C PHE A 98 -4.73 6.59 -2.30
N MET A 99 -4.67 5.64 -1.36
CA MET A 99 -4.91 4.22 -1.64
C MET A 99 -6.34 3.93 -2.14
N ALA A 100 -7.34 4.78 -1.86
CA ALA A 100 -8.67 4.62 -2.45
C ALA A 100 -8.67 4.87 -3.96
N GLY A 101 -7.81 5.76 -4.45
CA GLY A 101 -7.60 5.92 -5.89
C GLY A 101 -6.80 4.77 -6.50
N VAL A 102 -5.84 4.22 -5.75
CA VAL A 102 -5.11 3.00 -6.16
C VAL A 102 -6.05 1.81 -6.29
N ALA A 103 -6.94 1.60 -5.31
CA ALA A 103 -7.94 0.54 -5.34
C ALA A 103 -8.84 0.64 -6.59
N GLU A 104 -9.31 1.85 -6.91
CA GLU A 104 -10.13 2.11 -8.10
C GLU A 104 -9.40 1.75 -9.40
N VAL A 105 -8.13 2.14 -9.54
CA VAL A 105 -7.31 1.78 -10.72
C VAL A 105 -7.07 0.26 -10.79
N CYS A 106 -7.04 -0.42 -9.65
CA CYS A 106 -6.99 -1.88 -9.58
C CYS A 106 -8.36 -2.55 -9.79
N GLY A 107 -9.44 -1.79 -9.99
CA GLY A 107 -10.80 -2.30 -10.18
C GLY A 107 -11.46 -2.85 -8.91
N THR A 108 -11.00 -2.47 -7.72
CA THR A 108 -11.55 -2.90 -6.43
C THR A 108 -11.85 -1.69 -5.51
N SER A 109 -12.50 -1.94 -4.38
CA SER A 109 -12.62 -0.98 -3.27
C SER A 109 -11.45 -1.05 -2.28
N SER A 110 -10.78 -2.20 -2.21
CA SER A 110 -9.91 -2.54 -1.08
C SER A 110 -8.49 -2.83 -1.54
N ALA A 111 -7.55 -1.93 -1.24
CA ALA A 111 -6.13 -2.09 -1.54
C ALA A 111 -5.28 -1.49 -0.42
N ALA A 112 -4.12 -2.08 -0.17
CA ALA A 112 -3.16 -1.60 0.80
C ALA A 112 -1.74 -1.66 0.26
N LEU A 113 -0.90 -0.75 0.72
CA LEU A 113 0.53 -0.72 0.46
C LEU A 113 1.25 -0.90 1.79
N THR A 114 2.26 -1.75 1.80
CA THR A 114 3.13 -1.96 2.95
C THR A 114 4.57 -1.80 2.53
N LEU A 115 5.29 -0.87 3.17
CA LEU A 115 6.73 -0.71 3.03
C LEU A 115 7.44 -1.56 4.08
N MET A 116 8.52 -2.21 3.68
CA MET A 116 9.24 -3.16 4.51
C MET A 116 10.74 -2.86 4.55
N GLY A 117 11.38 -3.19 5.67
CA GLY A 117 12.83 -3.22 5.79
C GLY A 117 13.45 -4.47 5.16
N ASP A 118 14.78 -4.52 5.14
CA ASP A 118 15.54 -5.66 4.61
C ASP A 118 15.23 -6.98 5.38
N ASP A 119 14.77 -6.89 6.62
CA ASP A 119 14.33 -8.02 7.48
C ASP A 119 12.83 -8.36 7.32
N LEU A 120 12.15 -7.74 6.34
CA LEU A 120 10.71 -7.80 6.11
C LEU A 120 9.87 -7.24 7.28
N SER A 121 10.45 -6.47 8.19
CA SER A 121 9.68 -5.72 9.18
C SER A 121 8.84 -4.65 8.48
N GLN A 122 7.57 -4.50 8.87
CA GLN A 122 6.72 -3.45 8.29
C GLN A 122 7.14 -2.08 8.86
N LEU A 123 7.55 -1.17 7.98
CA LEU A 123 7.98 0.19 8.31
C LEU A 123 6.84 1.20 8.16
N ALA A 124 5.99 1.01 7.15
CA ALA A 124 4.83 1.86 6.92
C ALA A 124 3.71 1.08 6.24
N VAL A 125 2.47 1.47 6.51
CA VAL A 125 1.27 0.91 5.87
C VAL A 125 0.33 2.02 5.43
N ALA A 126 -0.27 1.89 4.26
CA ALA A 126 -1.38 2.71 3.81
C ALA A 126 -2.49 1.80 3.28
N ALA A 127 -3.75 2.15 3.54
CA ALA A 127 -4.90 1.33 3.16
C ALA A 127 -5.99 2.21 2.54
N SER A 128 -6.80 1.65 1.65
CA SER A 128 -7.90 2.39 1.00
C SER A 128 -9.13 2.52 1.89
N ASP A 129 -9.34 1.55 2.79
CA ASP A 129 -10.54 1.42 3.60
C ASP A 129 -10.25 0.62 4.90
N ARG A 130 -11.31 0.42 5.70
CA ARG A 130 -11.21 -0.32 6.97
C ARG A 130 -10.91 -1.82 6.78
N PRO A 131 -11.56 -2.55 5.85
CA PRO A 131 -11.23 -3.96 5.60
C PRO A 131 -9.77 -4.18 5.20
N SER A 132 -9.25 -3.41 4.24
CA SER A 132 -7.85 -3.52 3.80
C SER A 132 -6.87 -3.14 4.90
N ARG A 133 -7.21 -2.14 5.75
CA ARG A 133 -6.43 -1.82 6.95
C ARG A 133 -6.41 -2.99 7.94
N GLY A 134 -7.56 -3.58 8.24
CA GLY A 134 -7.67 -4.73 9.14
C GLY A 134 -6.88 -5.94 8.63
N ALA A 135 -6.91 -6.19 7.32
CA ALA A 135 -6.14 -7.26 6.69
C ALA A 135 -4.62 -7.04 6.82
N GLN A 136 -4.14 -5.79 6.73
CA GLN A 136 -2.72 -5.49 6.97
C GLN A 136 -2.32 -5.58 8.44
N ASP A 137 -3.21 -5.20 9.36
CA ASP A 137 -2.97 -5.36 10.79
C ASP A 137 -2.92 -6.86 11.18
N LEU A 138 -3.73 -7.69 10.54
CA LEU A 138 -3.68 -9.15 10.69
C LEU A 138 -2.33 -9.72 10.20
N GLU A 139 -1.89 -9.35 8.99
CA GLU A 139 -0.57 -9.77 8.46
C GLU A 139 0.58 -9.31 9.36
N TYR A 140 0.49 -8.08 9.90
CA TYR A 140 1.49 -7.54 10.81
C TYR A 140 1.63 -8.36 12.10
N VAL A 141 0.49 -8.75 12.67
CA VAL A 141 0.41 -9.52 13.91
C VAL A 141 0.87 -10.95 13.71
N LEU A 142 0.37 -11.62 12.67
CA LEU A 142 0.71 -13.00 12.34
C LEU A 142 2.13 -13.16 11.83
N THR A 143 2.74 -12.09 11.31
CA THR A 143 4.03 -12.15 10.59
C THR A 143 4.04 -13.11 9.41
N ALA A 144 2.84 -13.40 8.89
CA ALA A 144 2.55 -14.26 7.76
C ALA A 144 1.36 -13.67 7.00
N GLY A 145 1.43 -13.72 5.66
CA GLY A 145 0.41 -13.15 4.80
C GLY A 145 0.93 -12.84 3.40
N PRO A 146 0.02 -12.46 2.49
CA PRO A 146 0.29 -12.30 1.07
C PRO A 146 1.34 -11.23 0.76
N GLY A 147 1.29 -10.07 1.43
CA GLY A 147 2.23 -8.98 1.16
C GLY A 147 3.67 -9.35 1.48
N ARG A 148 3.88 -9.96 2.65
CA ARG A 148 5.18 -10.45 3.13
C ARG A 148 5.71 -11.58 2.27
N GLU A 149 4.84 -12.48 1.80
CA GLU A 149 5.24 -13.55 0.89
C GLU A 149 5.69 -13.00 -0.47
N ALA A 150 4.90 -12.11 -1.07
CA ALA A 150 5.26 -11.46 -2.33
C ALA A 150 6.59 -10.69 -2.21
N ALA A 151 6.78 -9.96 -1.12
CA ALA A 151 8.03 -9.23 -0.86
C ALA A 151 9.23 -10.17 -0.66
N ARG A 152 9.05 -11.31 0.02
CA ARG A 152 10.09 -12.33 0.22
C ARG A 152 10.46 -13.04 -1.08
N ALA A 153 9.45 -13.44 -1.87
CA ALA A 153 9.64 -14.19 -3.10
C ALA A 153 10.11 -13.29 -4.26
N GLY A 154 9.81 -11.99 -4.20
CA GLY A 154 10.05 -11.07 -5.31
C GLY A 154 9.13 -11.32 -6.52
N SER A 155 8.01 -12.01 -6.31
CA SER A 155 7.02 -12.35 -7.34
C SER A 155 5.60 -12.12 -6.83
N ALA A 156 4.68 -11.85 -7.76
CA ALA A 156 3.27 -11.72 -7.42
C ALA A 156 2.66 -13.01 -6.87
N VAL A 157 1.72 -12.89 -5.93
CA VAL A 157 0.98 -13.99 -5.33
C VAL A 157 -0.51 -13.73 -5.47
N TYR A 158 -1.27 -14.76 -5.89
CA TYR A 158 -2.72 -14.69 -6.09
C TYR A 158 -3.38 -15.89 -5.42
N VAL A 159 -4.24 -15.65 -4.44
CA VAL A 159 -4.95 -16.73 -3.70
C VAL A 159 -6.39 -16.30 -3.43
N SER A 160 -7.32 -17.26 -3.49
CA SER A 160 -8.74 -17.01 -3.26
C SER A 160 -9.41 -18.14 -2.47
N GLY A 161 -10.51 -17.81 -1.79
CA GLY A 161 -11.34 -18.76 -1.07
C GLY A 161 -10.59 -19.48 0.06
N ALA A 162 -10.89 -20.78 0.23
CA ALA A 162 -10.34 -21.58 1.32
C ALA A 162 -8.81 -21.75 1.25
N ALA A 163 -8.21 -21.64 0.07
CA ALA A 163 -6.76 -21.78 -0.11
C ALA A 163 -5.97 -20.68 0.63
N ILE A 164 -6.59 -19.54 0.95
CA ILE A 164 -5.93 -18.47 1.72
C ILE A 164 -5.52 -18.96 3.11
N GLU A 165 -6.37 -19.76 3.76
CA GLU A 165 -6.08 -20.34 5.08
C GLU A 165 -4.99 -21.43 4.99
N GLU A 166 -4.94 -22.16 3.87
CA GLU A 166 -3.91 -23.18 3.62
C GLU A 166 -2.54 -22.53 3.39
N CYS A 167 -2.48 -21.42 2.65
CA CYS A 167 -1.24 -20.66 2.42
C CYS A 167 -0.78 -19.92 3.68
N TRP A 168 -1.71 -19.29 4.40
CA TRP A 168 -1.42 -18.48 5.58
C TRP A 168 -2.40 -18.80 6.72
N PRO A 169 -2.08 -19.82 7.54
CA PRO A 169 -2.92 -20.21 8.67
C PRO A 169 -3.20 -19.04 9.63
N GLY A 170 -4.45 -18.88 10.02
CA GLY A 170 -4.97 -17.78 10.84
C GLY A 170 -5.29 -16.51 10.05
N TYR A 171 -4.73 -16.33 8.85
CA TYR A 171 -5.00 -15.16 8.02
C TYR A 171 -6.33 -15.30 7.27
N GLY A 172 -6.60 -16.46 6.67
CA GLY A 172 -7.78 -16.70 5.84
C GLY A 172 -9.09 -16.50 6.59
N SER A 173 -9.21 -17.05 7.80
CA SER A 173 -10.39 -16.84 8.65
C SER A 173 -10.60 -15.38 9.04
N GLY A 174 -9.50 -14.66 9.33
CA GLY A 174 -9.57 -13.23 9.69
C GLY A 174 -9.93 -12.36 8.48
N LEU A 175 -9.40 -12.70 7.30
CA LEU A 175 -9.73 -12.03 6.04
C LEU A 175 -11.22 -12.21 5.68
N ALA A 176 -11.75 -13.43 5.84
CA ALA A 176 -13.17 -13.71 5.63
C ALA A 176 -14.08 -12.93 6.60
N ALA A 177 -13.66 -12.77 7.87
CA ALA A 177 -14.40 -11.96 8.85
C ALA A 177 -14.43 -10.46 8.50
N LEU A 178 -13.47 -9.99 7.69
CA LEU A 178 -13.45 -8.63 7.13
C LEU A 178 -14.28 -8.50 5.85
N GLY A 179 -14.91 -9.59 5.39
CA GLY A 179 -15.72 -9.63 4.18
C GLY A 179 -14.92 -9.75 2.88
N LEU A 180 -13.63 -10.12 2.97
CA LEU A 180 -12.72 -10.24 1.83
C LEU A 180 -12.49 -11.72 1.48
N SER A 181 -12.49 -12.07 0.19
CA SER A 181 -12.50 -13.47 -0.25
C SER A 181 -11.33 -13.88 -1.15
N SER A 182 -10.60 -12.91 -1.69
CA SER A 182 -9.45 -13.14 -2.56
C SER A 182 -8.43 -12.01 -2.42
N VAL A 183 -7.18 -12.33 -2.74
CA VAL A 183 -6.06 -11.41 -2.58
C VAL A 183 -5.03 -11.59 -3.69
N ALA A 184 -4.52 -10.46 -4.17
CA ALA A 184 -3.37 -10.36 -5.05
C ALA A 184 -2.30 -9.48 -4.36
N ALA A 185 -1.12 -10.02 -4.10
CA ALA A 185 0.00 -9.24 -3.56
C ALA A 185 1.12 -9.15 -4.58
N LEU A 186 1.52 -7.92 -4.89
CA LEU A 186 2.50 -7.58 -5.91
C LEU A 186 3.73 -6.97 -5.22
N PRO A 187 4.95 -7.47 -5.47
CA PRO A 187 6.16 -6.89 -4.87
C PRO A 187 6.43 -5.49 -5.41
N LEU A 188 6.86 -4.58 -4.53
CA LEU A 188 7.34 -3.25 -4.90
C LEU A 188 8.86 -3.34 -5.11
N THR A 189 9.26 -3.77 -6.31
CA THR A 189 10.65 -4.09 -6.62
C THR A 189 11.44 -2.90 -7.16
N VAL A 190 12.62 -2.69 -6.59
CA VAL A 190 13.66 -1.75 -7.02
C VAL A 190 14.93 -2.55 -7.18
N ALA A 191 15.14 -3.11 -8.38
CA ALA A 191 16.19 -4.09 -8.60
C ALA A 191 17.56 -3.64 -8.03
N PRO A 192 18.23 -4.49 -7.22
CA PRO A 192 17.93 -5.89 -6.92
C PRO A 192 17.08 -6.13 -5.63
N ARG A 193 16.45 -5.11 -5.05
CA ARG A 193 15.75 -5.18 -3.76
C ARG A 193 14.22 -5.10 -3.90
N CYS A 194 13.51 -5.56 -2.89
CA CYS A 194 12.07 -5.34 -2.73
C CYS A 194 11.84 -4.42 -1.52
N ILE A 195 11.13 -3.30 -1.72
CA ILE A 195 10.90 -2.30 -0.66
C ILE A 195 9.54 -2.47 0.04
N GLY A 196 8.74 -3.43 -0.39
CA GLY A 196 7.39 -3.64 0.14
C GLY A 196 6.48 -4.44 -0.80
N ALA A 197 5.18 -4.33 -0.59
CA ALA A 197 4.16 -4.95 -1.43
C ALA A 197 2.92 -4.06 -1.58
N LEU A 198 2.29 -4.12 -2.76
CA LEU A 198 0.92 -3.69 -2.99
C LEU A 198 0.01 -4.91 -2.85
N THR A 199 -0.95 -4.87 -1.93
CA THR A 199 -1.94 -5.92 -1.72
C THR A 199 -3.31 -5.42 -2.17
N VAL A 200 -3.91 -6.11 -3.12
CA VAL A 200 -5.22 -5.81 -3.71
C VAL A 200 -6.18 -6.91 -3.28
N PHE A 201 -7.29 -6.54 -2.64
CA PHE A 201 -8.29 -7.48 -2.15
C PHE A 201 -9.49 -7.50 -3.08
N ASP A 202 -10.05 -8.68 -3.29
CA ASP A 202 -11.13 -8.94 -4.25
C ASP A 202 -10.92 -8.30 -5.63
N PRO A 203 -9.74 -8.48 -6.26
CA PRO A 203 -9.50 -7.97 -7.59
C PRO A 203 -10.46 -8.64 -8.60
N PRO A 204 -10.89 -7.93 -9.65
CA PRO A 204 -11.60 -8.55 -10.76
C PRO A 204 -10.82 -9.75 -11.31
N SER A 205 -11.51 -10.87 -11.58
CA SER A 205 -10.86 -12.10 -12.05
C SER A 205 -10.06 -11.90 -13.35
N ALA A 206 -10.48 -10.95 -14.20
CA ALA A 206 -9.78 -10.58 -15.43
C ALA A 206 -8.44 -9.85 -15.20
N LEU A 207 -8.23 -9.28 -14.01
CA LEU A 207 -6.98 -8.61 -13.63
C LEU A 207 -6.03 -9.53 -12.85
N ALA A 208 -6.54 -10.63 -12.29
CA ALA A 208 -5.72 -11.63 -11.65
C ALA A 208 -4.81 -12.32 -12.69
N GLY A 209 -3.49 -12.13 -12.56
CA GLY A 209 -2.50 -12.74 -13.44
C GLY A 209 -2.38 -12.13 -14.84
N SER A 210 -3.04 -11.00 -15.13
CA SER A 210 -2.99 -10.35 -16.45
C SER A 210 -1.78 -9.43 -16.67
N GLY A 211 -0.97 -9.19 -15.64
CA GLY A 211 0.13 -8.21 -15.64
C GLY A 211 -0.30 -6.77 -15.33
N ALA A 212 -1.59 -6.45 -15.41
CA ALA A 212 -2.09 -5.10 -15.14
C ALA A 212 -1.82 -4.65 -13.70
N LEU A 213 -1.91 -5.55 -12.72
CA LEU A 213 -1.60 -5.24 -11.33
C LEU A 213 -0.10 -5.06 -11.10
N ASP A 214 0.75 -5.79 -11.83
CA ASP A 214 2.20 -5.59 -11.82
C ASP A 214 2.56 -4.20 -12.38
N GLU A 215 1.86 -3.73 -13.40
CA GLU A 215 2.02 -2.37 -13.93
C GLU A 215 1.63 -1.31 -12.90
N VAL A 216 0.54 -1.50 -12.15
CA VAL A 216 0.16 -0.61 -11.05
C VAL A 216 1.23 -0.60 -9.95
N ALA A 217 1.73 -1.77 -9.54
CA ALA A 217 2.79 -1.88 -8.53
C ALA A 217 4.09 -1.18 -9.01
N ALA A 218 4.46 -1.37 -10.27
CA ALA A 218 5.63 -0.71 -10.87
C ALA A 218 5.45 0.81 -10.97
N ALA A 219 4.28 1.29 -11.36
CA ALA A 219 3.95 2.71 -11.44
C ALA A 219 3.93 3.38 -10.06
N LEU A 220 3.37 2.70 -9.06
CA LEU A 220 3.39 3.14 -7.66
C LEU A 220 4.83 3.27 -7.15
N THR A 221 5.66 2.26 -7.41
CA THR A 221 7.08 2.25 -7.01
C THR A 221 7.87 3.37 -7.68
N ALA A 222 7.87 3.43 -9.02
CA ALA A 222 8.71 4.36 -9.77
C ALA A 222 8.15 5.79 -9.83
N GLY A 223 6.83 5.96 -9.76
CA GLY A 223 6.15 7.23 -9.94
C GLY A 223 5.78 7.93 -8.63
N VAL A 224 5.43 7.18 -7.58
CA VAL A 224 4.88 7.73 -6.33
C VAL A 224 5.86 7.61 -5.17
N LEU A 225 6.56 6.48 -5.05
CA LEU A 225 7.47 6.25 -3.91
C LEU A 225 8.89 6.74 -4.16
N LEU A 226 9.42 6.58 -5.38
CA LEU A 226 10.84 6.85 -5.69
C LEU A 226 11.05 7.82 -6.86
N GLY A 227 9.96 8.31 -7.44
CA GLY A 227 10.01 9.23 -8.56
C GLY A 227 10.51 10.63 -8.18
N PRO A 228 10.75 11.50 -9.18
CA PRO A 228 11.15 12.89 -8.93
C PRO A 228 10.08 13.69 -8.16
N ASP A 229 8.83 13.26 -8.24
CA ASP A 229 7.68 13.83 -7.54
C ASP A 229 7.26 13.02 -6.31
N ALA A 230 8.15 12.16 -5.81
CA ALA A 230 7.84 11.18 -4.78
C ALA A 230 7.22 11.81 -3.53
N ASP A 231 6.24 11.09 -2.98
CA ASP A 231 5.57 11.40 -1.73
C ASP A 231 5.39 10.09 -0.96
N PRO A 232 6.43 9.59 -0.28
CA PRO A 232 6.36 8.32 0.45
C PRO A 232 5.38 8.37 1.62
N GLY A 233 5.00 9.58 2.07
CA GLY A 233 3.94 9.77 3.07
C GLY A 233 2.53 9.58 2.50
N LEU A 234 2.38 9.41 1.18
CA LEU A 234 1.11 9.23 0.48
C LEU A 234 0.07 10.26 0.95
N TYR A 235 0.45 11.53 0.96
CA TYR A 235 -0.40 12.64 1.39
C TYR A 235 -0.81 12.63 2.87
N GLY A 236 -0.02 11.94 3.71
CA GLY A 236 -0.33 11.70 5.12
C GLY A 236 -1.19 10.45 5.35
N GLY A 237 -1.43 9.66 4.31
CA GLY A 237 -2.15 8.39 4.40
C GLY A 237 -1.28 7.21 4.83
N ALA A 238 0.04 7.36 4.87
CA ALA A 238 0.96 6.34 5.35
C ALA A 238 1.11 6.40 6.88
N ASP A 239 0.84 5.28 7.53
CA ASP A 239 1.04 5.06 8.96
C ASP A 239 2.38 4.36 9.20
N ILE A 240 3.32 5.07 9.83
CA ILE A 240 4.65 4.57 10.20
C ILE A 240 4.67 3.75 11.49
N ARG A 241 3.49 3.38 12.03
CA ARG A 241 3.29 2.60 13.26
C ARG A 241 4.04 3.18 14.47
N ALA A 242 4.16 4.51 14.55
CA ALA A 242 4.96 5.20 15.57
C ALA A 242 4.56 4.81 17.00
N ALA A 243 3.26 4.73 17.29
CA ALA A 243 2.76 4.34 18.61
C ALA A 243 3.19 2.91 18.98
N VAL A 244 3.18 1.98 18.02
CA VAL A 244 3.62 0.59 18.24
C VAL A 244 5.10 0.52 18.57
N HIS A 245 5.94 1.24 17.82
CA HIS A 245 7.38 1.28 18.09
C HIS A 245 7.70 1.98 19.42
N GLN A 246 7.00 3.06 19.75
CA GLN A 246 7.13 3.74 21.05
C GLN A 246 6.70 2.84 22.21
N ALA A 247 5.57 2.13 22.06
CA ALA A 247 5.09 1.18 23.05
C ALA A 247 6.08 0.02 23.25
N ALA A 248 6.67 -0.51 22.17
CA ALA A 248 7.68 -1.56 22.27
C ALA A 248 8.92 -1.08 23.02
N GLY A 249 9.39 0.15 22.76
CA GLY A 249 10.50 0.77 23.49
C GLY A 249 10.19 0.94 24.98
N ALA A 250 9.04 1.51 25.31
CA ALA A 250 8.62 1.72 26.71
C ALA A 250 8.40 0.39 27.46
N LEU A 251 7.84 -0.64 26.80
CA LEU A 251 7.68 -1.96 27.40
C LEU A 251 9.03 -2.67 27.61
N SER A 252 9.96 -2.53 26.66
CA SER A 252 11.33 -3.05 26.79
C SER A 252 12.03 -2.44 28.01
N GLU A 253 11.94 -1.11 28.18
CA GLU A 253 12.48 -0.43 29.36
C GLU A 253 11.83 -0.91 30.67
N GLN A 254 10.50 -1.07 30.70
CA GLN A 254 9.76 -1.50 31.90
C GLN A 254 10.04 -2.95 32.31
N THR A 255 10.34 -3.83 31.36
CA THR A 255 10.45 -5.29 31.61
C THR A 255 11.88 -5.83 31.53
N GLY A 256 12.82 -5.06 30.98
CA GLY A 256 14.18 -5.51 30.67
C GLY A 256 14.26 -6.47 29.47
N ALA A 257 13.15 -6.75 28.78
CA ALA A 257 13.12 -7.61 27.60
C ALA A 257 13.69 -6.88 26.36
N SER A 258 14.04 -7.64 25.31
CA SER A 258 14.45 -7.02 24.04
C SER A 258 13.28 -6.27 23.39
N ILE A 259 13.57 -5.28 22.52
CA ILE A 259 12.52 -4.57 21.75
C ILE A 259 11.72 -5.56 20.88
N GLY A 260 12.37 -6.60 20.36
CA GLY A 260 11.71 -7.65 19.58
C GLY A 260 10.68 -8.42 20.40
N ASP A 261 11.04 -8.81 21.63
CA ASP A 261 10.13 -9.52 22.55
C ASP A 261 8.99 -8.60 23.01
N ALA A 262 9.29 -7.34 23.32
CA ALA A 262 8.27 -6.35 23.65
C ALA A 262 7.28 -6.15 22.50
N LEU A 263 7.77 -6.07 21.26
CA LEU A 263 6.93 -5.98 20.07
C LEU A 263 6.09 -7.25 19.88
N ALA A 264 6.67 -8.43 20.11
CA ALA A 264 5.95 -9.69 20.04
C ALA A 264 4.82 -9.76 21.08
N LEU A 265 5.02 -9.23 22.29
CA LEU A 265 3.99 -9.14 23.33
C LEU A 265 2.85 -8.20 22.93
N ILE A 266 3.16 -7.04 22.35
CA ILE A 266 2.14 -6.12 21.84
C ILE A 266 1.31 -6.80 20.74
N LYS A 267 1.97 -7.48 19.79
CA LYS A 267 1.28 -8.22 18.71
C LYS A 267 0.43 -9.37 19.24
N ALA A 268 0.97 -10.16 20.16
CA ALA A 268 0.23 -11.26 20.80
C ALA A 268 -1.00 -10.75 21.54
N ARG A 269 -0.88 -9.60 22.23
CA ARG A 269 -2.02 -8.98 22.90
C ARG A 269 -3.06 -8.45 21.92
N ALA A 270 -2.63 -7.82 20.83
CA ALA A 270 -3.52 -7.37 19.75
C ALA A 270 -4.28 -8.55 19.14
N PHE A 271 -3.60 -9.65 18.85
CA PHE A 271 -4.21 -10.89 18.37
C PHE A 271 -5.26 -11.42 19.34
N ALA A 272 -4.90 -11.58 20.61
CA ALA A 272 -5.77 -12.16 21.63
C ALA A 272 -7.03 -11.32 21.89
N LEU A 273 -6.96 -10.00 21.69
CA LEU A 273 -8.09 -9.09 21.85
C LEU A 273 -8.90 -8.88 20.56
N GLY A 274 -8.39 -9.33 19.40
CA GLY A 274 -8.97 -8.98 18.10
C GLY A 274 -8.94 -7.48 17.81
N GLU A 275 -7.95 -6.76 18.35
CA GLU A 275 -7.80 -5.31 18.25
C GLU A 275 -6.64 -4.94 17.32
N ALA A 276 -6.69 -3.72 16.75
CA ALA A 276 -5.56 -3.19 15.99
C ALA A 276 -4.32 -3.02 16.90
N PRO A 277 -3.10 -3.37 16.43
CA PRO A 277 -1.86 -3.21 17.19
C PRO A 277 -1.63 -1.78 17.70
N ASP A 278 -2.03 -0.81 16.88
CA ASP A 278 -1.93 0.61 17.19
C ASP A 278 -2.89 1.03 18.32
N SER A 279 -4.08 0.43 18.42
CA SER A 279 -5.01 0.62 19.56
C SER A 279 -4.38 0.09 20.85
N VAL A 280 -3.86 -1.13 20.82
CA VAL A 280 -3.18 -1.77 21.97
C VAL A 280 -1.99 -0.93 22.41
N ALA A 281 -1.17 -0.47 21.48
CA ALA A 281 -0.01 0.37 21.76
C ALA A 281 -0.40 1.69 22.42
N ARG A 282 -1.42 2.39 21.91
CA ARG A 282 -1.89 3.65 22.52
C ARG A 282 -2.44 3.44 23.93
N ARG A 283 -3.24 2.39 24.15
CA ARG A 283 -3.78 2.07 25.48
C ARG A 283 -2.68 1.69 26.48
N PHE A 284 -1.62 1.03 26.01
CA PHE A 284 -0.44 0.78 26.83
C PHE A 284 0.27 2.09 27.20
N LEU A 285 0.52 2.96 26.21
CA LEU A 285 1.18 4.25 26.42
C LEU A 285 0.36 5.21 27.32
N SER A 286 -0.97 5.16 27.25
CA SER A 286 -1.85 5.94 28.14
C SER A 286 -2.03 5.33 29.53
N GLY A 287 -1.52 4.11 29.77
CA GLY A 287 -1.63 3.39 31.03
C GLY A 287 -2.97 2.66 31.24
N GLU A 288 -3.87 2.69 30.26
CA GLU A 288 -5.17 1.99 30.29
C GLU A 288 -5.04 0.47 30.15
N LEU A 289 -3.96 0.01 29.52
CA LEU A 289 -3.65 -1.41 29.35
C LEU A 289 -2.29 -1.71 29.97
N LYS A 290 -2.26 -2.68 30.88
CA LYS A 290 -1.00 -3.22 31.41
C LYS A 290 -0.54 -4.38 30.55
N LEU A 291 0.72 -4.31 30.09
CA LEU A 291 1.43 -5.41 29.46
C LEU A 291 2.50 -5.87 30.44
N SER A 292 2.55 -7.17 30.69
CA SER A 292 3.59 -7.79 31.51
C SER A 292 4.22 -8.92 30.70
N ALA A 293 5.53 -9.13 30.85
CA ALA A 293 6.17 -10.33 30.34
C ALA A 293 5.43 -11.57 30.89
N PRO A 294 5.39 -12.68 30.13
CA PRO A 294 4.92 -13.94 30.67
C PRO A 294 5.74 -14.23 31.93
N ARG A 295 5.09 -14.56 33.04
CA ARG A 295 5.81 -15.15 34.17
C ARG A 295 6.45 -16.42 33.62
N GLU A 296 7.78 -16.49 33.62
CA GLU A 296 8.45 -17.79 33.52
C GLU A 296 7.83 -18.67 34.61
N GLY A 297 7.08 -19.68 34.17
CA GLY A 297 6.53 -20.69 35.07
C GLY A 297 7.68 -21.47 35.72
N PRO A 298 7.43 -22.06 36.90
CA PRO A 298 8.45 -22.77 37.68
C PRO A 298 9.08 -23.95 36.93
#